data_AF-A0A484ZSZ6-F1
#
_entry.id   AF-A0A484ZSZ6-F1
#
_cell.length_a   1.000
_cell.length_b   1.000
_cell.length_c   1.000
_cell.angle_alpha   90.00
_cell.angle_beta   90.00
_cell.angle_gamma   90.00
#
_symmetry.space_group_name_H-M   'P 1'
#
loop_
_entity.id
_entity.type
_entity.pdbx_description
1 polymer ?
#
loop_
_entity_poly.entity_id
_entity_poly.type
_entity_poly.pdbx_seq_one_letter_code
_entity_poly.pdbx_strand_id
1 'polypeptide(L)'
;MYANLVFSRGIDEFYALCAKVGVDSVLIADVPLEESAPYRLAAQRYNISPIFICPPNADDDLIRQIASHGRGYTYLLSRAGVTGAEKTVRFSHWNT
;
A
#
# COMPACT_ATOMS: atom_id res chain seq x y z
N MET A 1 3.28 -6.36 2.82
CA MET A 1 3.61 -6.80 4.20
C MET A 1 2.76 -5.99 5.19
N TYR A 2 2.66 -6.39 6.45
CA TYR A 2 1.96 -5.63 7.50
C TYR A 2 2.93 -4.81 8.34
N ALA A 3 2.49 -3.66 8.85
CA ALA A 3 3.27 -2.70 9.62
C ALA A 3 3.95 -3.36 10.82
N ASN A 4 3.21 -4.22 11.53
CA ASN A 4 3.71 -4.91 12.72
C ASN A 4 4.99 -5.72 12.46
N LEU A 5 5.13 -6.34 11.29
CA LEU A 5 6.34 -7.10 10.93
C LEU A 5 7.56 -6.20 10.71
N VAL A 6 7.33 -4.98 10.22
CA VAL A 6 8.39 -3.97 10.09
C VAL A 6 8.73 -3.39 11.47
N PHE A 7 7.70 -3.04 12.24
CA PHE A 7 7.83 -2.30 13.48
C PHE A 7 8.42 -3.14 14.61
N SER A 8 8.00 -4.41 14.75
CA SER A 8 8.45 -5.31 15.82
C SER A 8 9.96 -5.55 15.83
N ARG A 9 10.62 -5.46 14.67
CA ARG A 9 12.08 -5.59 14.52
C ARG A 9 12.82 -4.25 14.54
N GLY A 10 12.09 -3.14 14.62
CA GLY A 10 12.62 -1.80 14.34
C GLY A 10 12.64 -1.51 12.84
N ILE A 11 12.04 -0.38 12.46
CA ILE A 11 11.86 0.01 11.05
C ILE A 11 13.21 0.07 10.31
N ASP A 12 14.22 0.66 10.93
CA ASP A 12 15.55 0.85 10.33
C ASP A 12 16.27 -0.50 10.10
N GLU A 13 16.27 -1.37 11.11
CA GLU A 13 16.87 -2.71 11.02
C GLU A 13 16.19 -3.57 9.94
N PHE A 14 14.86 -3.48 9.84
CA PHE A 14 14.11 -4.17 8.79
C PHE A 14 14.60 -3.75 7.39
N TYR A 15 14.66 -2.44 7.11
CA TYR A 15 15.09 -1.94 5.80
C TYR A 15 16.58 -2.19 5.52
N ALA A 16 17.44 -2.17 6.55
CA ALA A 16 18.83 -2.56 6.42
C ALA A 16 18.97 -4.03 5.99
N LEU A 17 18.18 -4.93 6.57
CA LEU A 17 18.16 -6.33 6.18
C LEU A 17 17.64 -6.51 4.76
N CYS A 18 16.57 -5.81 4.38
CA CYS A 18 16.03 -5.81 3.01
C CYS A 18 17.12 -5.45 1.99
N ALA A 19 17.88 -4.39 2.23
CA ALA A 19 18.99 -4.01 1.34
C ALA A 19 20.08 -5.08 1.29
N LYS A 20 20.45 -5.66 2.44
CA LYS A 20 21.48 -6.72 2.53
C LYS A 20 21.13 -7.95 1.70
N VAL A 21 19.85 -8.31 1.62
CA VAL A 21 19.40 -9.49 0.86
C VAL A 21 18.99 -9.17 -0.59
N GLY A 22 19.10 -7.91 -1.01
CA GLY A 22 18.81 -7.48 -2.38
C GLY A 22 17.32 -7.28 -2.70
N VAL A 23 16.50 -6.88 -1.72
CA VAL A 23 15.11 -6.46 -1.98
C VAL A 23 15.09 -5.11 -2.69
N ASP A 24 14.29 -4.96 -3.75
CA ASP A 24 14.18 -3.68 -4.47
C ASP A 24 13.08 -2.76 -3.92
N SER A 25 12.02 -3.34 -3.36
CA SER A 25 10.83 -2.57 -2.96
C SER A 25 10.03 -3.22 -1.85
N VAL A 26 9.30 -2.41 -1.09
CA VAL A 26 8.43 -2.85 0.00
C VAL A 26 7.09 -2.12 -0.08
N LEU A 27 6.01 -2.91 -0.08
CA LEU A 27 4.63 -2.44 0.10
C LEU A 27 4.17 -2.81 1.51
N ILE A 28 3.70 -1.83 2.29
CA ILE A 28 3.08 -2.06 3.60
C ILE A 28 1.57 -1.82 3.46
N ALA A 29 0.76 -2.88 3.60
CA ALA A 29 -0.63 -2.89 3.16
C ALA A 29 -1.59 -2.15 4.09
N ASP A 30 -1.23 -2.04 5.36
CA ASP A 30 -2.02 -1.47 6.46
C ASP A 30 -1.49 -0.09 6.91
N VAL A 31 -0.50 0.48 6.21
CA VAL A 31 0.03 1.82 6.50
C VAL A 31 -0.50 2.81 5.47
N PRO A 32 -1.38 3.74 5.87
CA PRO A 32 -1.81 4.82 4.99
C PRO A 32 -0.67 5.81 4.74
N LEU A 33 -0.81 6.63 3.70
CA LEU A 33 0.25 7.55 3.25
C LEU A 33 0.66 8.53 4.37
N GLU A 34 -0.30 9.01 5.15
CA GLU A 34 -0.14 9.97 6.24
C GLU A 34 0.79 9.43 7.33
N GLU A 35 0.73 8.12 7.59
CA GLU A 35 1.56 7.43 8.59
C GLU A 35 2.82 6.82 7.98
N SER A 36 3.02 6.96 6.66
CA SER A 36 4.12 6.30 5.95
C SER A 36 5.49 6.95 6.16
N ALA A 37 5.55 8.17 6.70
CA ALA A 37 6.78 8.96 6.85
C ALA A 37 7.97 8.17 7.44
N PRO A 38 7.88 7.50 8.62
CA PRO A 38 9.00 6.76 9.18
C PRO A 38 9.45 5.60 8.27
N TYR A 39 8.50 4.92 7.61
CA TYR A 39 8.77 3.80 6.71
C TYR A 39 9.46 4.25 5.41
N ARG A 40 8.92 5.28 4.75
CA ARG A 40 9.48 5.76 3.47
C ARG A 40 10.85 6.41 3.66
N LEU A 41 11.07 7.10 4.79
CA LEU A 41 12.38 7.70 5.09
C LEU A 41 13.42 6.61 5.34
N ALA A 42 13.06 5.53 6.04
CA ALA A 42 13.94 4.38 6.20
C ALA A 42 14.20 3.66 4.87
N ALA A 43 13.16 3.41 4.09
CA ALA A 43 13.29 2.80 2.76
C ALA A 43 14.28 3.58 1.88
N GLN A 44 14.15 4.92 1.84
CA GLN A 44 15.05 5.80 1.09
C GLN A 44 16.51 5.72 1.56
N ARG A 45 16.77 5.64 2.87
CA ARG A 45 18.15 5.49 3.40
C ARG A 45 18.83 4.22 2.90
N TYR A 46 18.06 3.16 2.70
CA TYR A 46 18.55 1.85 2.27
C TYR A 46 18.34 1.56 0.79
N ASN A 47 18.00 2.59 0.00
CA ASN A 47 17.73 2.48 -1.44
C ASN A 47 16.64 1.45 -1.80
N ILE A 48 15.65 1.29 -0.92
CA ILE A 48 14.47 0.46 -1.11
C ILE A 48 13.32 1.34 -1.57
N SER A 49 12.61 0.93 -2.62
CA SER A 49 11.45 1.68 -3.12
C SER A 49 10.22 1.47 -2.23
N PRO A 50 9.68 2.52 -1.58
CA PRO A 50 8.40 2.43 -0.91
C PRO A 50 7.27 2.40 -1.94
N ILE A 51 6.45 1.35 -1.89
CA ILE A 51 5.32 1.15 -2.80
C ILE A 51 4.02 1.54 -2.09
N PHE A 52 3.23 2.38 -2.76
CA PHE A 52 1.92 2.81 -2.28
C PHE A 52 0.79 2.23 -3.12
N ILE A 53 -0.35 2.05 -2.47
CA ILE A 53 -1.58 1.62 -3.10
C ILE A 53 -2.36 2.85 -3.55
N CYS A 54 -2.81 2.84 -4.81
CA CYS A 54 -3.73 3.83 -5.35
C CYS A 54 -5.12 3.18 -5.51
N PRO A 55 -6.13 3.62 -4.75
CA PRO A 55 -7.52 3.25 -4.98
C PRO A 55 -8.02 3.76 -6.34
N PRO A 56 -8.95 3.06 -7.02
CA PRO A 56 -9.48 3.50 -8.32
C PRO A 56 -10.34 4.77 -8.21
N ASN A 57 -10.79 5.11 -7.00
CA ASN A 57 -11.55 6.31 -6.65
C ASN A 57 -10.70 7.35 -5.90
N ALA A 58 -9.37 7.26 -5.97
CA ALA A 58 -8.48 8.26 -5.39
C ALA A 58 -8.76 9.64 -5.99
N ASP A 59 -8.78 10.68 -5.14
CA ASP A 59 -8.84 12.05 -5.60
C ASP A 59 -7.48 12.52 -6.14
N ASP A 60 -7.50 13.67 -6.82
CA ASP A 60 -6.32 14.28 -7.42
C ASP A 60 -5.20 14.54 -6.41
N ASP A 61 -5.55 14.89 -5.17
CA ASP A 61 -4.59 15.20 -4.12
C ASP A 61 -3.87 13.93 -3.63
N LEU A 62 -4.60 12.84 -3.40
CA LEU A 62 -4.03 11.55 -3.06
C LEU A 62 -3.13 11.04 -4.20
N ILE A 63 -3.57 11.17 -5.46
CA ILE A 63 -2.75 10.78 -6.63
C ILE A 63 -1.44 11.57 -6.66
N ARG A 64 -1.46 12.89 -6.46
CA ARG A 64 -0.26 13.74 -6.41
C ARG A 64 0.67 13.32 -5.28
N GLN A 65 0.13 13.00 -4.11
CA GLN A 65 0.94 12.58 -2.98
C GLN A 65 1.57 11.19 -3.20
N ILE A 66 0.82 10.24 -3.73
CA ILE A 66 1.33 8.91 -4.12
C ILE A 66 2.45 9.05 -5.15
N ALA A 67 2.28 9.89 -6.17
CA ALA A 67 3.30 10.15 -7.18
C ALA A 67 4.56 10.82 -6.61
N SER A 68 4.39 11.70 -5.61
CA SER A 68 5.50 12.41 -4.97
C SER A 68 6.34 11.48 -4.09
N HIS A 69 5.68 10.60 -3.34
CA HIS A 69 6.32 9.75 -2.32
C HIS A 69 6.69 8.34 -2.79
N GLY A 70 5.93 7.77 -3.72
CA GLY A 70 6.18 6.43 -4.27
C GLY A 70 7.41 6.39 -5.17
N ARG A 71 8.06 5.22 -5.22
CA ARG A 71 9.18 4.93 -6.13
C ARG A 71 9.01 3.51 -6.70
N GLY A 72 9.65 3.23 -7.83
CA GLY A 72 9.55 1.93 -8.50
C GLY A 72 8.24 1.78 -9.27
N TYR A 73 7.12 1.57 -8.56
CA TYR A 73 5.79 1.43 -9.16
C TYR A 73 4.67 1.85 -8.19
N THR A 74 3.47 2.06 -8.72
CA THR A 74 2.26 2.32 -7.94
C THR A 74 1.34 1.11 -8.05
N TYR A 75 0.83 0.63 -6.92
CA TYR A 75 -0.08 -0.51 -6.88
C TYR A 75 -1.52 -0.04 -7.05
N LEU A 76 -2.06 -0.09 -8.27
CA LEU A 76 -3.44 0.31 -8.55
C LEU A 76 -4.42 -0.82 -8.17
N LEU A 77 -5.41 -0.52 -7.31
CA LEU A 77 -6.49 -1.46 -7.02
C LEU A 77 -7.52 -1.48 -8.14
N SER A 78 -7.89 -2.67 -8.62
CA SER A 78 -8.89 -2.81 -9.69
C SER A 78 -10.33 -2.57 -9.22
N ARG A 79 -10.60 -2.58 -7.91
CA ARG A 79 -11.93 -2.35 -7.31
C ARG A 79 -11.77 -1.62 -5.99
N ALA A 80 -12.69 -0.71 -5.69
CA ALA A 80 -12.70 0.07 -4.44
C ALA A 80 -13.22 -0.71 -3.21
N GLY A 81 -13.41 -2.03 -3.32
CA GLY A 81 -14.03 -2.85 -2.27
C GLY A 81 -13.12 -3.99 -1.81
N VAL A 82 -13.14 -4.27 -0.50
CA VAL A 82 -12.62 -5.53 0.03
C VAL A 82 -13.41 -6.69 -0.58
N THR A 83 -12.70 -7.73 -1.01
CA THR A 83 -13.28 -9.01 -1.40
C THR A 83 -14.33 -9.46 -0.37
N GLY A 84 -15.62 -9.47 -0.75
CA GLY A 84 -16.66 -10.27 -0.06
C GLY A 84 -18.02 -9.65 0.24
N ALA A 85 -18.22 -8.32 0.21
CA ALA A 85 -19.42 -7.72 0.82
C ALA A 85 -20.47 -7.09 -0.12
N GLU A 86 -20.36 -7.21 -1.45
CA GLU A 86 -21.40 -6.72 -2.37
C GLU A 86 -21.81 -7.76 -3.41
N LYS A 87 -22.56 -8.76 -2.96
CA LYS A 87 -23.60 -9.39 -3.77
C LYS A 87 -24.85 -9.57 -2.90
N THR A 88 -25.50 -8.47 -2.52
CA THR A 88 -26.95 -8.55 -2.32
C THR A 88 -27.55 -8.84 -3.69
N VAL A 89 -27.69 -10.12 -4.02
CA VAL A 89 -28.51 -10.56 -5.15
C VAL A 89 -29.95 -10.17 -4.80
N ARG A 90 -30.39 -9.01 -5.27
CA ARG A 90 -31.82 -8.72 -5.36
C ARG A 90 -32.37 -9.59 -6.48
N PHE A 91 -32.90 -10.75 -6.12
CA PHE A 91 -33.86 -11.45 -6.96
C PHE A 91 -35.08 -10.52 -7.09
N SER A 92 -35.21 -9.92 -8.27
CA SER A 92 -36.48 -9.40 -8.75
C SER A 92 -36.96 -10.34 -9.84
N HIS A 93 -38.29 -10.40 -10.00
CA HIS A 93 -39.09 -11.04 -11.05
C HIS A 93 -39.55 -12.51 -10.82
N TRP A 94 -40.82 -12.90 -11.01
CA TRP A 94 -41.95 -12.33 -11.77
C TRP A 94 -43.32 -12.60 -11.11
N ASN A 95 -44.24 -11.66 -11.32
CA ASN A 95 -45.69 -11.82 -11.22
C ASN A 95 -46.18 -12.71 -12.38
N THR A 96 -46.91 -13.78 -12.08
CA THR A 96 -48.02 -14.34 -12.88
C THR A 96 -48.89 -15.19 -11.97
#